data_AF-R1EML1-F1
#
_entry.id   AF-R1EML1-F1
#
_cell.length_a   1.000
_cell.length_b   1.000
_cell.length_c   1.000
_cell.angle_alpha   90.00
_cell.angle_beta   90.00
_cell.angle_gamma   90.00
#
_symmetry.space_group_name_H-M   'P 1'
#
loop_
_entity.id
_entity.type
_entity.pdbx_description
1 polymer ?
#
loop_
_entity_poly.entity_id
_entity_poly.type
_entity_poly.pdbx_seq_one_letter_code
_entity_poly.pdbx_strand_id
1 'polypeptide(L)'
;MLFYSIPTSVMNWMNPDWEIWRTFRIDIRKHVRRIKEEISSGAPKLSQPDRATVFSEILTNPNLPEAEKDAERLSREAQVTVQAGIETVSWSLTTNLTYLLSTPSALNRLHAELAAAIPTASAAAVPGWPALEQLPYLSACVHEGLRLGYGVVTRLARVPQDEPLAYAEPGGRAWSIPPGTPSGVCGAVYRAGDVG
;
A
#
# COMPACT_ATOMS: atom_id res chain seq x y z
N MET A 1 8.10 12.92 -16.75
CA MET A 1 9.00 12.11 -17.62
C MET A 1 10.48 12.54 -17.58
N LEU A 2 10.84 13.75 -17.13
CA LEU A 2 12.23 14.23 -17.11
C LEU A 2 13.21 13.44 -16.22
N PHE A 3 12.76 12.95 -15.07
CA PHE A 3 13.61 12.20 -14.12
C PHE A 3 14.20 10.90 -14.71
N TYR A 4 13.56 10.34 -15.73
CA TYR A 4 13.99 9.08 -16.36
C TYR A 4 15.05 9.25 -17.43
N SER A 5 15.37 10.49 -17.81
CA SER A 5 16.34 10.80 -18.87
C SER A 5 17.67 11.32 -18.32
N ILE A 6 17.83 11.41 -16.99
CA ILE A 6 19.03 11.95 -16.34
C ILE A 6 20.14 10.87 -16.36
N PRO A 7 21.36 11.17 -16.86
CA PRO A 7 22.47 10.24 -16.83
C PRO A 7 22.85 9.82 -15.40
N THR A 8 23.24 8.55 -15.24
CA THR A 8 23.70 7.96 -13.97
C THR A 8 24.76 8.78 -13.24
N SER A 9 25.74 9.31 -13.96
CA SER A 9 26.82 10.10 -13.39
C SER A 9 26.31 11.39 -12.74
N VAL A 10 25.32 12.04 -13.37
CA VAL A 10 24.66 13.24 -12.83
C VAL A 10 23.77 12.88 -11.66
N MET A 11 23.05 11.77 -11.73
CA MET A 11 22.18 11.28 -10.65
C MET A 11 22.96 10.99 -9.36
N ASN A 12 24.09 10.29 -9.47
CA ASN A 12 24.96 9.97 -8.34
C ASN A 12 25.69 11.19 -7.79
N TRP A 13 26.01 12.16 -8.64
CA TRP A 13 26.59 13.43 -8.22
C TRP A 13 25.59 14.29 -7.42
N MET A 14 24.31 14.29 -7.81
CA MET A 14 23.26 15.05 -7.12
C MET A 14 22.90 14.45 -5.76
N ASN A 15 22.67 13.13 -5.71
CA ASN A 15 22.45 12.42 -4.46
C ASN A 15 22.79 10.92 -4.64
N PRO A 16 23.77 10.37 -3.89
CA PRO A 16 24.12 8.95 -3.97
C PRO A 16 22.97 8.01 -3.59
N ASP A 17 22.00 8.44 -2.78
CA ASP A 17 20.82 7.65 -2.40
C ASP A 17 19.86 7.40 -3.58
N TRP A 18 19.97 8.18 -4.66
CA TRP A 18 19.17 7.95 -5.87
C TRP A 18 19.57 6.69 -6.62
N GLU A 19 20.78 6.16 -6.40
CA GLU A 19 21.20 4.90 -6.99
C GLU A 19 20.34 3.73 -6.47
N ILE A 20 19.87 3.81 -5.22
CA ILE A 20 18.95 2.83 -4.63
C ILE A 20 17.65 2.80 -5.42
N TRP A 21 17.06 3.97 -5.69
CA TRP A 21 15.83 4.09 -6.49
C TRP A 21 16.02 3.64 -7.93
N ARG A 22 17.18 3.91 -8.53
CA ARG A 22 17.48 3.43 -9.89
C ARG A 22 17.59 1.91 -9.93
N THR A 23 18.36 1.35 -8.98
CA THR A 23 18.58 -0.09 -8.87
C THR A 23 17.27 -0.83 -8.64
N PHE A 24 16.45 -0.35 -7.71
CA PHE A 24 15.10 -0.86 -7.47
C PHE A 24 14.26 -0.96 -8.74
N ARG A 25 14.25 0.09 -9.57
CA ARG A 25 13.50 0.10 -10.85
C ARG A 25 14.06 -0.86 -11.87
N ILE A 26 15.39 -0.95 -11.98
CA ILE A 26 16.06 -1.88 -12.88
C ILE A 26 15.73 -3.32 -12.48
N ASP A 27 15.77 -3.60 -11.18
CA ASP A 27 15.55 -4.95 -10.65
C ASP A 27 14.10 -5.40 -10.80
N ILE A 28 13.12 -4.51 -10.56
CA ILE A 28 11.71 -4.79 -10.84
C ILE A 28 11.52 -5.14 -12.33
N ARG A 29 12.10 -4.35 -13.24
CA ARG A 29 12.00 -4.61 -14.69
C ARG A 29 12.61 -5.95 -15.08
N LYS A 30 13.78 -6.28 -14.54
CA LYS A 30 14.42 -7.59 -14.75
C LYS A 30 13.54 -8.72 -14.23
N HIS A 31 12.92 -8.53 -13.06
CA HIS A 31 12.08 -9.54 -12.43
C HIS A 31 10.82 -9.83 -13.27
N VAL A 32 10.12 -8.80 -13.75
CA VAL A 32 8.93 -8.95 -14.60
C VAL A 32 9.26 -9.65 -15.92
N ARG A 33 10.37 -9.26 -16.57
CA ARG A 33 10.82 -9.93 -17.81
C ARG A 33 11.13 -11.39 -17.59
N ARG A 34 11.85 -11.71 -16.52
CA ARG A 34 12.16 -13.08 -16.14
C ARG A 34 10.90 -13.92 -15.92
N ILE A 35 9.89 -13.40 -15.21
CA ILE A 35 8.61 -14.10 -15.02
C ILE A 35 7.95 -14.36 -16.38
N LYS A 36 7.93 -13.37 -17.27
CA LYS A 36 7.35 -13.51 -18.62
C LYS A 36 8.09 -14.56 -19.47
N GLU A 37 9.42 -14.56 -19.42
CA GLU A 37 10.27 -15.55 -20.09
C GLU A 37 10.02 -16.96 -19.53
N GLU A 38 10.00 -17.12 -18.21
CA GLU A 38 9.73 -18.40 -17.53
C GLU A 38 8.36 -18.98 -17.93
N ILE A 39 7.31 -18.15 -17.97
CA ILE A 39 5.97 -18.55 -18.43
C ILE A 39 5.99 -18.97 -19.90
N SER A 40 6.66 -18.19 -20.77
CA SER A 40 6.75 -18.51 -22.20
C SER A 40 7.52 -19.81 -22.50
N SER A 41 8.52 -20.13 -21.66
CA SER A 41 9.31 -21.36 -21.75
C SER A 41 8.61 -22.60 -21.20
N GLY A 42 7.39 -22.47 -20.65
CA GLY A 42 6.67 -23.56 -20.01
C GLY A 42 7.35 -24.05 -18.72
N ALA A 43 8.14 -23.20 -18.05
CA ALA A 43 8.87 -23.60 -16.86
C ALA A 43 7.89 -23.87 -15.69
N PRO A 44 7.92 -25.07 -15.08
CA PRO A 44 6.91 -25.51 -14.09
C PRO A 44 6.97 -24.78 -12.74
N LYS A 45 7.92 -23.85 -12.54
CA LYS A 45 8.17 -23.21 -11.24
C LYS A 45 7.14 -22.12 -10.86
N LEU A 46 6.46 -21.53 -11.85
CA LEU A 46 5.39 -20.53 -11.65
C LEU A 46 3.98 -21.13 -11.78
N SER A 47 3.88 -22.39 -12.22
CA SER A 47 2.61 -23.12 -12.36
C SER A 47 2.19 -23.85 -11.08
N GLN A 48 2.98 -23.75 -10.00
CA GLN A 48 2.56 -24.28 -8.70
C GLN A 48 1.68 -23.27 -7.98
N PRO A 49 0.48 -23.67 -7.51
CA PRO A 49 -0.47 -22.76 -6.86
C PRO A 49 0.07 -22.12 -5.56
N ASP A 50 1.11 -22.69 -4.94
CA ASP A 50 1.78 -22.16 -3.75
C ASP A 50 2.77 -21.02 -4.05
N ARG A 51 3.09 -20.79 -5.33
CA ARG A 51 4.06 -19.78 -5.79
C ARG A 51 3.51 -18.82 -6.85
N ALA A 52 2.21 -18.86 -7.07
CA ALA A 52 1.54 -17.90 -7.94
C ALA A 52 1.68 -16.48 -7.37
N THR A 53 2.10 -15.55 -8.22
CA THR A 53 2.17 -14.12 -7.94
C THR A 53 1.09 -13.39 -8.71
N VAL A 54 0.74 -12.17 -8.28
CA VAL A 54 -0.20 -11.31 -9.03
C VAL A 54 0.25 -11.16 -10.50
N PHE A 55 1.56 -11.04 -10.75
CA PHE A 55 2.09 -10.89 -12.11
C PHE A 55 2.03 -12.18 -12.93
N SER A 56 2.21 -13.35 -12.32
CA SER A 56 2.04 -14.61 -13.05
C SER A 56 0.59 -14.81 -13.44
N GLU A 57 -0.37 -14.50 -12.56
CA GLU A 57 -1.80 -14.56 -12.87
C GLU A 57 -2.20 -13.61 -14.01
N ILE A 58 -1.69 -12.38 -14.00
CA ILE A 58 -1.95 -11.43 -15.10
C ILE A 58 -1.40 -11.94 -16.43
N LEU A 59 -0.20 -12.52 -16.42
CA LEU A 59 0.47 -13.00 -17.62
C LEU A 59 -0.16 -14.29 -18.19
N THR A 60 -0.69 -15.16 -17.34
CA THR A 60 -1.34 -16.43 -17.76
C THR A 60 -2.82 -16.25 -18.11
N ASN A 61 -3.45 -15.14 -17.71
CA ASN A 61 -4.88 -14.93 -17.95
C ASN A 61 -5.19 -14.73 -19.44
N PRO A 62 -6.02 -15.62 -20.06
CA PRO A 62 -6.38 -15.51 -21.47
C PRO A 62 -7.38 -14.38 -21.76
N ASN A 63 -8.09 -13.88 -20.75
CA ASN A 63 -9.10 -12.83 -20.90
C ASN A 63 -8.53 -11.41 -20.92
N LEU A 64 -7.23 -11.24 -20.65
CA LEU A 64 -6.57 -9.94 -20.65
C LEU A 64 -5.91 -9.63 -22.01
N PRO A 65 -6.11 -8.42 -22.57
CA PRO A 65 -5.42 -7.98 -23.78
C PRO A 65 -3.89 -8.01 -23.64
N GLU A 66 -3.17 -8.20 -24.75
CA GLU A 66 -1.70 -8.21 -24.74
C GLU A 66 -1.07 -6.88 -24.29
N ALA A 67 -1.79 -5.76 -24.47
CA ALA A 67 -1.37 -4.47 -23.95
C ALA A 67 -1.28 -4.45 -22.42
N GLU A 68 -2.14 -5.20 -21.72
CA GLU A 68 -2.11 -5.32 -20.26
C GLU A 68 -0.92 -6.19 -19.78
N LYS A 69 -0.41 -7.05 -20.66
CA LYS A 69 0.73 -7.97 -20.44
C LYS A 69 2.08 -7.38 -20.87
N ASP A 70 2.12 -6.09 -21.22
CA ASP A 70 3.36 -5.40 -21.54
C ASP A 70 4.30 -5.36 -20.34
N ALA A 71 5.59 -5.68 -20.57
CA ALA A 71 6.55 -5.81 -19.48
C ALA A 71 6.90 -4.47 -18.84
N GLU A 72 6.91 -3.37 -19.60
CA GLU A 72 7.21 -2.04 -19.06
C GLU A 72 6.02 -1.49 -18.25
N ARG A 73 4.80 -1.69 -18.73
CA ARG A 73 3.56 -1.41 -18.00
C ARG A 73 3.53 -2.17 -16.67
N LEU A 74 3.69 -3.50 -16.70
CA LEU A 74 3.69 -4.34 -15.50
C LEU A 74 4.82 -3.98 -14.53
N SER A 75 5.99 -3.58 -15.04
CA SER A 75 7.09 -3.10 -14.19
C SER A 75 6.73 -1.83 -13.42
N ARG A 76 5.96 -0.92 -14.03
CA ARG A 76 5.49 0.29 -13.34
C ARG A 76 4.44 -0.06 -12.29
N GLU A 77 3.54 -0.97 -12.58
CA GLU A 77 2.56 -1.46 -11.60
C GLU A 77 3.25 -2.15 -10.43
N ALA A 78 4.21 -3.04 -10.69
CA ALA A 78 5.03 -3.68 -9.67
C ALA A 78 5.75 -2.65 -8.78
N GLN A 79 6.31 -1.60 -9.37
CA GLN A 79 6.93 -0.52 -8.61
C GLN A 79 5.94 0.16 -7.67
N VAL A 80 4.76 0.52 -8.17
CA VAL A 80 3.71 1.17 -7.36
C VAL A 80 3.21 0.24 -6.26
N THR A 81 2.95 -1.04 -6.56
CA THR A 81 2.47 -2.03 -5.60
C THR A 81 3.47 -2.24 -4.46
N VAL A 82 4.75 -2.43 -4.79
CA VAL A 82 5.79 -2.65 -3.78
C VAL A 82 6.00 -1.40 -2.94
N GLN A 83 6.06 -0.22 -3.55
CA GLN A 83 6.23 1.03 -2.82
C GLN A 83 5.06 1.29 -1.87
N ALA A 84 3.82 1.14 -2.37
CA ALA A 84 2.63 1.31 -1.56
C ALA A 84 2.58 0.33 -0.38
N GLY A 85 2.98 -0.92 -0.60
CA GLY A 85 2.99 -1.96 0.44
C GLY A 85 4.08 -1.78 1.50
N ILE A 86 5.23 -1.20 1.17
CA ILE A 86 6.34 -1.03 2.12
C ILE A 86 6.11 0.18 3.01
N GLU A 87 5.98 1.38 2.42
CA GLU A 87 6.00 2.63 3.18
C GLU A 87 4.79 2.73 4.11
N THR A 88 3.58 2.44 3.60
CA THR A 88 2.33 2.59 4.37
C THR A 88 2.23 1.60 5.54
N VAL A 89 2.64 0.35 5.34
CA VAL A 89 2.61 -0.69 6.37
C VAL A 89 3.68 -0.45 7.41
N SER A 90 4.90 -0.08 6.99
CA SER A 90 6.00 0.24 7.90
C SER A 90 5.64 1.43 8.80
N TRP A 91 5.03 2.47 8.23
CA TRP A 91 4.54 3.62 8.98
C TRP A 91 3.47 3.22 10.00
N SER A 92 2.49 2.43 9.57
CA SER A 92 1.40 1.97 10.43
C SER A 92 1.92 1.12 11.61
N LEU A 93 2.80 0.14 11.33
CA LEU A 93 3.40 -0.70 12.37
C LEU A 93 4.25 0.12 13.35
N THR A 94 5.08 1.04 12.83
CA THR A 94 5.93 1.89 13.67
C THR A 94 5.09 2.75 14.60
N THR A 95 4.04 3.37 14.06
CA THR A 95 3.11 4.20 14.83
C THR A 95 2.43 3.38 15.93
N ASN A 96 1.87 2.23 15.58
CA ASN A 96 1.16 1.35 16.52
C ASN A 96 2.06 0.91 17.67
N LEU A 97 3.25 0.41 17.33
CA LEU A 97 4.21 -0.08 18.32
C LEU A 97 4.71 1.05 19.22
N THR A 98 4.96 2.24 18.67
CA THR A 98 5.40 3.40 19.46
C THR A 98 4.34 3.79 20.51
N TYR A 99 3.07 3.88 20.13
CA TYR A 99 2.00 4.22 21.06
C TYR A 99 1.73 3.11 22.09
N LEU A 100 1.80 1.85 21.69
CA LEU A 100 1.67 0.71 22.60
C LEU A 100 2.80 0.69 23.65
N LEU A 101 4.04 0.85 23.21
CA LEU A 101 5.21 0.90 24.10
C LEU A 101 5.17 2.10 25.05
N SER A 102 4.60 3.22 24.60
CA SER A 102 4.40 4.42 25.43
C SER A 102 3.20 4.30 26.39
N THR A 103 2.34 3.29 26.23
CA THR A 103 1.13 3.09 27.03
C THR A 103 1.13 1.69 27.66
N PRO A 104 1.85 1.48 28.78
CA PRO A 104 2.04 0.14 29.36
C PRO A 104 0.75 -0.60 29.70
N SER A 105 -0.30 0.12 30.11
CA SER A 105 -1.62 -0.48 30.39
C SER A 105 -2.25 -1.09 29.15
N ALA A 106 -2.13 -0.42 27.99
CA ALA A 106 -2.64 -0.93 26.72
C ALA A 106 -1.82 -2.12 26.24
N LEU A 107 -0.49 -2.04 26.31
CA LEU A 107 0.39 -3.14 25.95
C LEU A 107 0.13 -4.40 26.78
N ASN A 108 -0.01 -4.25 28.10
CA ASN A 108 -0.29 -5.38 28.99
C ASN A 108 -1.63 -6.05 28.67
N ARG A 109 -2.66 -5.26 28.35
CA ARG A 109 -3.97 -5.78 27.97
C ARG A 109 -3.91 -6.53 26.64
N LEU A 110 -3.18 -6.02 25.64
CA LEU A 110 -2.96 -6.69 24.37
C LEU A 110 -2.19 -8.00 24.56
N HIS A 111 -1.13 -7.97 25.35
CA HIS A 111 -0.33 -9.16 25.64
C HIS A 111 -1.16 -10.24 26.35
N ALA A 112 -2.03 -9.86 27.29
CA ALA A 112 -2.91 -10.80 27.98
C ALA A 112 -3.90 -11.48 27.01
N GLU A 113 -4.52 -10.73 26.10
CA GLU A 113 -5.42 -11.29 25.09
C GLU A 113 -4.68 -12.23 24.13
N LEU A 114 -3.50 -11.82 23.65
CA LEU A 114 -2.67 -12.64 22.76
C LEU A 114 -2.14 -13.90 23.46
N ALA A 115 -1.72 -13.82 24.72
CA ALA A 115 -1.26 -14.99 25.48
C ALA A 115 -2.37 -16.01 25.71
N ALA A 116 -3.61 -15.55 25.88
CA ALA A 116 -4.78 -16.44 25.98
C ALA A 116 -5.09 -17.13 24.64
N ALA A 117 -4.92 -16.42 23.52
CA ALA A 117 -5.17 -16.95 22.17
C ALA A 117 -4.02 -17.80 21.61
N ILE A 118 -2.78 -17.55 22.07
CA ILE A 118 -1.54 -18.18 21.60
C ILE A 118 -0.84 -18.80 22.82
N PRO A 119 -1.31 -19.97 23.30
CA PRO A 119 -0.84 -20.56 24.56
C PRO A 119 0.59 -21.11 24.49
N THR A 120 1.18 -21.23 23.29
CA THR A 120 2.55 -21.70 23.10
C THR A 120 3.29 -20.76 22.17
N ALA A 121 4.50 -20.35 22.56
CA ALA A 121 5.38 -19.52 21.74
C ALA A 121 6.02 -20.35 20.61
N SER A 122 5.21 -20.76 19.63
CA SER A 122 5.66 -21.46 18.42
C SER A 122 4.89 -20.91 17.22
N ALA A 123 5.55 -20.81 16.07
CA ALA A 123 4.91 -20.39 14.82
C ALA A 123 3.73 -21.29 14.45
N ALA A 124 3.81 -22.59 14.77
CA ALA A 124 2.72 -23.54 14.54
C ALA A 124 1.51 -23.34 15.46
N ALA A 125 1.69 -22.63 16.58
CA ALA A 125 0.65 -22.36 17.57
C ALA A 125 -0.05 -21.01 17.34
N VAL A 126 0.44 -20.17 16.41
CA VAL A 126 -0.23 -18.92 16.03
C VAL A 126 -1.48 -19.28 15.22
N PRO A 127 -2.68 -18.88 15.67
CA PRO A 127 -3.91 -19.12 14.93
C PRO A 127 -3.88 -18.45 13.55
N GLY A 128 -4.63 -19.02 12.60
CA GLY A 128 -4.82 -18.37 11.30
C GLY A 128 -5.52 -17.01 11.42
N TRP A 129 -5.42 -16.20 10.37
CA TRP A 129 -6.06 -14.88 10.29
C TRP A 129 -7.52 -14.82 10.79
N PRO A 130 -8.41 -15.75 10.42
CA PRO A 130 -9.81 -15.69 10.85
C PRO A 130 -9.99 -15.75 12.38
N ALA A 131 -9.09 -16.42 13.10
CA ALA A 131 -9.15 -16.49 14.56
C ALA A 131 -8.55 -15.23 15.21
N LEU A 132 -7.49 -14.67 14.63
CA LEU A 132 -6.86 -13.44 15.12
C LEU A 132 -7.76 -12.22 14.95
N GLU A 133 -8.49 -12.11 13.83
CA GLU A 133 -9.39 -10.98 13.56
C GLU A 133 -10.56 -10.91 14.57
N GLN A 134 -10.93 -12.04 15.20
CA GLN A 134 -11.96 -12.10 16.23
C GLN A 134 -11.49 -11.61 17.61
N LEU A 135 -10.20 -11.34 17.79
CA LEU A 135 -9.67 -10.81 19.04
C LEU A 135 -10.01 -9.32 19.15
N PRO A 136 -10.94 -8.93 20.05
CA PRO A 136 -11.52 -7.59 20.03
C PRO A 136 -10.50 -6.50 20.38
N TYR A 137 -9.57 -6.78 21.30
CA TYR A 137 -8.59 -5.78 21.70
C TYR A 137 -7.45 -5.63 20.69
N LEU A 138 -6.96 -6.73 20.10
CA LEU A 138 -6.05 -6.70 18.96
C LEU A 138 -6.63 -5.89 17.81
N SER A 139 -7.87 -6.18 17.41
CA SER A 139 -8.55 -5.42 16.35
C SER A 139 -8.70 -3.94 16.73
N ALA A 140 -9.08 -3.63 17.98
CA ALA A 140 -9.14 -2.26 18.46
C ALA A 140 -7.77 -1.55 18.41
N CYS A 141 -6.68 -2.21 18.77
CA CYS A 141 -5.32 -1.66 18.67
C CYS A 141 -4.92 -1.39 17.22
N VAL A 142 -5.26 -2.28 16.28
CA VAL A 142 -5.02 -2.07 14.85
C VAL A 142 -5.81 -0.86 14.34
N HIS A 143 -7.10 -0.78 14.66
CA HIS A 143 -7.95 0.34 14.25
C HIS A 143 -7.51 1.68 14.83
N GLU A 144 -7.19 1.72 16.12
CA GLU A 144 -6.67 2.94 16.77
C GLU A 144 -5.32 3.33 16.18
N GLY A 145 -4.51 2.34 15.89
CA GLY A 145 -3.27 2.50 15.17
C GLY A 145 -3.42 3.17 13.81
N LEU A 146 -4.36 2.68 12.99
CA LEU A 146 -4.68 3.29 11.69
C LEU A 146 -5.29 4.69 11.84
N ARG A 147 -6.05 4.94 12.91
CA ARG A 147 -6.58 6.28 13.23
C ARG A 147 -5.47 7.29 13.52
N LEU A 148 -4.42 6.86 14.23
CA LEU A 148 -3.25 7.69 14.58
C LEU A 148 -2.20 7.74 13.47
N GLY A 149 -2.13 6.71 12.63
CA GLY A 149 -1.22 6.56 11.51
C GLY A 149 -1.82 7.09 10.21
N TYR A 150 -2.35 8.32 10.21
CA TYR A 150 -3.09 8.98 9.11
C TYR A 150 -2.36 9.02 7.73
N GLY A 151 -1.13 8.50 7.64
CA GLY A 151 -0.44 8.21 6.41
C GLY A 151 -0.24 9.43 5.53
N VAL A 152 -0.40 9.24 4.22
CA VAL A 152 -0.30 10.34 3.24
C VAL A 152 -1.56 11.19 3.30
N VAL A 153 -1.46 12.36 3.94
CA VAL A 153 -2.55 13.35 4.09
C VAL A 153 -2.71 14.28 2.88
N THR A 154 -2.20 13.90 1.71
CA THR A 154 -2.37 14.68 0.47
C THR A 154 -3.69 14.33 -0.22
N ARG A 155 -4.22 15.27 -1.03
CA ARG A 155 -5.45 15.03 -1.78
C ARG A 155 -5.15 14.17 -3.00
N LEU A 156 -5.70 12.96 -3.07
CA LEU A 156 -5.86 12.27 -4.35
C LEU A 156 -7.05 12.92 -5.09
N ALA A 157 -6.75 13.85 -5.98
CA ALA A 157 -7.76 14.61 -6.70
C ALA A 157 -8.53 13.71 -7.68
N ARG A 158 -9.85 13.63 -7.50
CA ARG A 158 -10.80 13.14 -8.49
C ARG A 158 -11.25 14.33 -9.32
N VAL A 159 -11.10 14.22 -10.64
CA VAL A 159 -11.45 15.29 -11.57
C VAL A 159 -12.49 14.74 -12.55
N PRO A 160 -13.80 15.00 -12.33
CA PRO A 160 -14.83 14.69 -13.31
C PRO A 160 -14.54 15.49 -14.58
N GLN A 161 -14.33 14.82 -15.72
CA GLN A 161 -13.97 15.53 -16.96
C GLN A 161 -15.21 16.04 -17.70
N ASP A 162 -16.27 15.24 -17.71
CA ASP A 162 -17.38 15.42 -18.66
C ASP A 162 -18.69 15.85 -18.02
N GLU A 163 -18.86 15.65 -16.71
CA GLU A 163 -20.11 15.91 -16.00
C GLU A 163 -19.92 16.75 -14.73
N PRO A 164 -20.88 17.62 -14.38
CA PRO A 164 -20.86 18.34 -13.12
C PRO A 164 -21.11 17.38 -11.96
N LEU A 165 -20.33 17.49 -10.90
CA LEU A 165 -20.52 16.71 -9.68
C LEU A 165 -21.59 17.38 -8.82
N ALA A 166 -22.75 16.73 -8.68
CA ALA A 166 -23.83 17.17 -7.81
C ALA A 166 -23.60 16.66 -6.37
N TYR A 167 -23.70 17.56 -5.39
CA TYR A 167 -23.63 17.23 -3.97
C TYR A 167 -24.83 17.82 -3.22
N ALA A 168 -25.60 16.98 -2.54
CA ALA A 168 -26.70 17.41 -1.70
C ALA A 168 -26.31 17.27 -0.22
N GLU A 169 -26.31 18.38 0.51
CA GLU A 169 -26.12 18.36 1.95
C GLU A 169 -27.36 17.82 2.67
N PRO A 170 -27.21 17.18 3.84
CA PRO A 170 -28.32 16.77 4.69
C PRO A 170 -29.27 17.92 5.09
N GLY A 171 -28.80 19.17 5.04
CA GLY A 171 -29.61 20.39 5.29
C GLY A 171 -30.42 20.88 4.09
N GLY A 172 -30.49 20.12 3.00
CA GLY A 172 -31.28 20.45 1.80
C GLY A 172 -30.59 21.37 0.79
N ARG A 173 -29.33 21.77 1.04
CA ARG A 173 -28.56 22.59 0.11
C ARG A 173 -27.94 21.71 -0.97
N ALA A 174 -28.24 22.02 -2.22
CA ALA A 174 -27.62 21.36 -3.38
C ALA A 174 -26.48 22.23 -3.95
N TRP A 175 -25.37 21.58 -4.25
CA TRP A 175 -24.19 22.15 -4.89
C TRP A 175 -23.96 21.45 -6.23
N SER A 176 -23.59 22.23 -7.24
CA SER A 176 -23.14 21.72 -8.53
C SER A 176 -21.70 22.17 -8.74
N ILE A 177 -20.78 21.22 -8.80
CA ILE A 177 -19.35 21.47 -9.01
C ILE A 177 -19.06 21.26 -10.50
N PRO A 178 -18.54 22.28 -11.21
CA PRO A 178 -18.30 22.18 -12.65
C PRO A 178 -17.34 21.05 -13.05
N PRO A 179 -17.49 20.49 -14.27
CA PRO A 179 -16.49 19.59 -14.85
C PRO A 179 -15.10 20.23 -14.87
N GLY A 180 -14.06 19.41 -14.73
CA GLY A 180 -12.66 19.83 -14.66
C GLY A 180 -12.21 20.31 -13.27
N THR A 181 -13.11 20.37 -12.28
CA THR A 181 -12.76 20.81 -10.91
C THR A 181 -12.12 19.66 -10.13
N PRO A 182 -10.86 19.80 -9.64
CA PRO A 182 -10.25 18.78 -8.78
C PRO A 182 -10.90 18.75 -7.40
N SER A 183 -11.42 17.59 -7.01
CA SER A 183 -12.03 17.34 -5.70
C SER A 183 -11.30 16.24 -4.96
N GLY A 184 -11.05 16.40 -3.67
CA GLY A 184 -10.34 15.39 -2.89
C GLY A 184 -10.62 15.53 -1.40
N VAL A 185 -10.66 14.40 -0.69
CA VAL A 185 -10.89 14.35 0.75
C VAL A 185 -9.54 14.44 1.47
N CYS A 186 -9.46 15.24 2.53
CA CYS A 186 -8.33 15.24 3.45
C CYS A 186 -8.78 14.61 4.76
N GLY A 187 -8.10 13.54 5.20
CA GLY A 187 -8.43 12.84 6.46
C GLY A 187 -7.94 13.57 7.73
N ALA A 188 -7.04 14.55 7.59
CA ALA A 188 -6.53 15.34 8.70
C ALA A 188 -7.08 16.77 8.62
N VAL A 189 -7.97 17.11 9.56
CA VAL A 189 -8.45 18.48 9.76
C VAL A 189 -7.77 19.00 11.03
N TYR A 190 -6.69 19.76 10.87
CA TYR A 190 -6.08 20.46 12.00
C TYR A 190 -6.90 21.72 12.30
N ARG A 191 -7.45 21.79 13.51
CA ARG A 191 -8.06 23.02 14.01
C ARG A 191 -6.91 23.94 14.44
N ALA A 192 -6.70 25.05 13.73
CA ALA A 192 -5.81 26.10 14.20
C ALA A 192 -6.46 26.73 15.44
N GLY A 193 -6.05 26.31 16.65
CA GLY A 193 -6.68 26.80 17.88
C GLY A 193 -6.05 26.38 19.21
N ASP A 194 -5.44 25.20 19.34
CA ASP A 194 -5.02 24.69 20.67
C ASP A 194 -3.49 24.66 20.84
N VAL A 195 -2.85 25.82 20.65
CA VAL A 195 -1.56 26.15 21.29
C VAL A 195 -1.82 27.35 22.18
N GLY A 196 -2.08 27.06 23.46
CA GLY A 196 -2.19 28.01 24.57
C GLY A 196 -1.57 27.38 25.81
#